data_AF-A0A0F9B7T4-F1
#
_entry.id   AF-A0A0F9B7T4-F1
#
_cell.length_a   1.000
_cell.length_b   1.000
_cell.length_c   1.000
_cell.angle_alpha   90.00
_cell.angle_beta   90.00
_cell.angle_gamma   90.00
#
_symmetry.space_group_name_H-M   'P 1'
#
loop_
_entity.id
_entity.type
_entity.pdbx_description
1 polymer ?
#
loop_
_entity_poly.entity_id
_entity_poly.type
_entity_poly.pdbx_seq_one_letter_code
_entity_poly.pdbx_strand_id
1 'polypeptide(L)'
;AYCSCEKCCDKDPSDEWYGITATGTKAKWGTVAVDRKVIKLGHKLRIDGFPNTTFRAEDVGGAIKGNHLDIWFPSHEEALEFGVQKKVVYFIEQR
;
A
#
# COMPACT_ATOMS: atom_id res chain seq x y z
N ALA A 1 0.76 -4.28 6.84
CA ALA A 1 1.93 -3.81 6.08
C ALA A 1 2.38 -4.93 5.17
N TYR A 2 2.93 -4.59 4.00
CA TYR A 2 3.42 -5.57 3.02
C TYR A 2 4.69 -5.07 2.34
N CYS A 3 5.37 -5.98 1.63
CA CYS A 3 6.46 -5.65 0.71
C CYS A 3 6.27 -6.42 -0.60
N SER A 4 7.17 -6.24 -1.56
CA SER A 4 7.04 -6.88 -2.87
C SER A 4 7.41 -8.36 -2.91
N CYS A 5 7.84 -8.97 -1.80
CA CYS A 5 8.34 -10.35 -1.81
C CYS A 5 7.23 -11.37 -2.14
N GLU A 6 7.64 -12.55 -2.57
CA GLU A 6 6.75 -13.66 -2.91
C GLU A 6 5.77 -14.00 -1.77
N LYS A 7 6.22 -13.97 -0.51
CA LYS A 7 5.35 -14.25 0.65
C LYS A 7 4.18 -13.27 0.78
N CYS A 8 4.37 -12.02 0.37
CA CYS A 8 3.36 -10.97 0.47
C CYS A 8 2.51 -10.88 -0.81
N CYS A 9 3.12 -11.11 -1.97
CA CYS A 9 2.53 -10.79 -3.28
C CYS A 9 2.31 -12.00 -4.21
N ASP A 10 2.77 -13.19 -3.81
CA ASP A 10 2.73 -14.44 -4.59
C ASP A 10 3.36 -14.28 -5.98
N LYS A 11 4.51 -13.61 -6.03
CA LYS A 11 5.28 -13.33 -7.25
C LYS A 11 6.76 -13.54 -7.00
N ASP A 12 7.38 -14.34 -7.86
CA ASP A 12 8.82 -14.51 -7.92
C ASP A 12 9.49 -13.21 -8.43
N PRO A 13 10.70 -12.85 -7.96
CA PRO A 13 11.44 -11.68 -8.47
C PRO A 13 11.69 -11.64 -9.99
N SER A 14 11.63 -12.77 -10.67
CA SER A 14 11.73 -12.88 -12.14
C SER A 14 10.40 -12.68 -12.87
N ASP A 15 9.27 -12.62 -12.16
CA ASP A 15 7.95 -12.35 -12.73
C ASP A 15 7.89 -10.92 -13.28
N GLU A 16 7.31 -10.76 -14.47
CA GLU A 16 7.17 -9.44 -15.12
C GLU A 16 6.36 -8.43 -14.29
N TRP A 17 5.45 -8.92 -13.44
CA TRP A 17 4.60 -8.14 -12.54
C TRP A 17 5.17 -8.03 -11.13
N TYR A 18 6.41 -8.49 -10.89
CA TYR A 18 7.04 -8.39 -9.59
C TYR A 18 7.15 -6.93 -9.11
N GLY A 19 6.52 -6.65 -7.96
CA GLY A 19 6.48 -5.32 -7.38
C GLY A 19 5.72 -4.28 -8.21
N ILE A 20 4.89 -4.69 -9.17
CA ILE A 20 4.01 -3.81 -9.94
C ILE A 20 2.64 -3.73 -9.25
N THR A 21 2.18 -2.50 -9.00
CA THR A 21 0.90 -2.23 -8.35
C THR A 21 -0.27 -2.39 -9.33
N ALA A 22 -1.49 -2.45 -8.81
CA ALA A 22 -2.71 -2.45 -9.62
C ALA A 22 -2.85 -1.26 -10.59
N THR A 23 -2.19 -0.13 -10.32
CA THR A 23 -2.16 1.02 -11.24
C THR A 23 -1.06 0.94 -12.30
N GLY A 24 -0.23 -0.12 -12.31
CA GLY A 24 0.88 -0.32 -13.24
C GLY A 24 2.17 0.41 -12.86
N THR A 25 2.23 1.05 -11.68
CA THR A 25 3.46 1.67 -11.17
C THR A 25 4.25 0.67 -10.34
N LYS A 26 5.57 0.85 -10.23
CA LYS A 26 6.39 0.08 -9.29
C LYS A 26 6.12 0.52 -7.86
N ALA A 27 5.80 -0.44 -6.99
CA ALA A 27 5.56 -0.20 -5.58
C ALA A 27 6.82 0.38 -4.91
N LYS A 28 6.63 1.39 -4.07
CA LYS A 28 7.69 2.12 -3.37
C LYS A 28 7.15 2.77 -2.11
N TRP A 29 8.01 3.39 -1.31
CA TRP A 29 7.56 4.13 -0.14
C TRP A 29 6.53 5.20 -0.53
N GLY A 30 5.38 5.19 0.16
CA GLY A 30 4.20 5.99 -0.18
C GLY A 30 3.13 5.22 -0.95
N THR A 31 3.41 4.05 -1.51
CA THR A 31 2.38 3.18 -2.11
C THR A 31 1.53 2.55 -1.00
N VAL A 32 0.21 2.52 -1.21
CA VAL A 32 -0.72 1.77 -0.36
C VAL A 32 -1.67 0.91 -1.19
N ALA A 33 -1.94 -0.29 -0.68
CA ALA A 33 -2.99 -1.16 -1.18
C ALA A 33 -4.32 -0.85 -0.45
N VAL A 34 -5.41 -0.73 -1.20
CA VAL A 34 -6.72 -0.32 -0.65
C VAL A 34 -7.87 -1.16 -1.20
N ASP A 35 -9.03 -1.09 -0.53
CA ASP A 35 -10.29 -1.45 -1.16
C ASP A 35 -10.76 -0.32 -2.08
N ARG A 36 -10.74 -0.57 -3.40
CA ARG A 36 -11.19 0.38 -4.44
C ARG A 36 -12.65 0.85 -4.31
N LYS A 37 -13.49 0.12 -3.56
CA LYS A 37 -14.87 0.54 -3.26
C LYS A 37 -14.94 1.65 -2.22
N VAL A 38 -13.91 1.77 -1.37
CA VAL A 38 -13.82 2.78 -0.30
C VAL A 38 -12.87 3.91 -0.69
N ILE A 39 -11.69 3.58 -1.23
CA ILE A 39 -10.68 4.55 -1.69
C ILE A 39 -10.38 4.26 -3.16
N LYS A 40 -10.74 5.19 -4.05
CA LYS A 40 -10.40 5.06 -5.47
C LYS A 40 -8.88 5.11 -5.67
N LEU A 41 -8.40 4.30 -6.62
CA LEU A 41 -7.00 4.34 -7.03
C LEU A 41 -6.63 5.74 -7.55
N GLY A 42 -5.40 6.16 -7.28
CA GLY A 42 -4.87 7.49 -7.58
C GLY A 42 -5.07 8.52 -6.47
N HIS A 43 -5.96 8.28 -5.50
CA HIS A 43 -6.15 9.19 -4.37
C HIS A 43 -4.89 9.33 -3.53
N LYS A 44 -4.67 10.54 -3.02
CA LYS A 44 -3.60 10.87 -2.08
C LYS A 44 -4.13 10.87 -0.65
N LEU A 45 -3.36 10.31 0.27
CA LEU A 45 -3.75 10.10 1.66
C LEU A 45 -2.66 10.60 2.61
N ARG A 46 -3.08 11.10 3.78
CA ARG A 46 -2.23 11.20 4.97
C ARG A 46 -2.62 10.11 5.95
N ILE A 47 -1.63 9.47 6.54
CA ILE A 47 -1.81 8.44 7.55
C ILE A 47 -1.16 8.94 8.84
N ASP A 48 -1.90 8.89 9.94
CA ASP A 48 -1.40 9.28 11.25
C ASP A 48 -0.13 8.48 11.62
N GLY A 49 0.84 9.16 12.23
CA GLY A 49 2.19 8.65 12.47
C GLY A 49 3.18 8.81 11.30
N PHE A 50 2.73 9.30 10.13
CA PHE A 50 3.60 9.56 8.97
C PHE A 50 3.45 11.00 8.43
N PRO A 51 3.75 12.03 9.24
CA PRO A 51 3.45 13.43 8.92
C PRO A 51 4.21 13.97 7.70
N ASN A 52 5.32 13.34 7.31
CA ASN A 52 6.15 13.77 6.18
C ASN A 52 5.91 12.96 4.91
N THR A 53 5.01 11.99 4.95
CA THR A 53 4.71 11.12 3.79
C THR A 53 3.32 11.43 3.25
N THR A 54 3.22 11.57 1.93
CA THR A 54 1.95 11.51 1.21
C THR A 54 1.85 10.14 0.58
N PHE A 55 0.83 9.38 0.97
CA PHE A 55 0.58 8.06 0.41
C PHE A 55 -0.32 8.17 -0.81
N ARG A 56 -0.22 7.20 -1.72
CA ARG A 56 -1.04 7.10 -2.91
C ARG A 56 -1.65 5.70 -3.00
N ALA A 57 -2.98 5.67 -3.18
CA ALA A 57 -3.72 4.45 -3.44
C ALA A 57 -3.37 3.92 -4.83
N GLU A 58 -2.38 3.06 -4.93
CA GLU A 58 -1.87 2.54 -6.20
C GLU A 58 -2.11 1.05 -6.37
N ASP A 59 -2.39 0.35 -5.27
CA ASP A 59 -2.45 -1.09 -5.26
C ASP A 59 -3.76 -1.64 -4.68
N VAL A 60 -4.02 -2.93 -4.91
CA VAL A 60 -5.16 -3.64 -4.31
C VAL A 60 -4.71 -5.02 -3.86
N GLY A 61 -5.32 -5.53 -2.79
CA GLY A 61 -5.09 -6.89 -2.32
C GLY A 61 -6.39 -7.69 -2.23
N GLY A 62 -6.32 -9.00 -2.43
CA GLY A 62 -7.44 -9.91 -2.25
C GLY A 62 -8.05 -9.78 -0.85
N ALA A 63 -7.21 -9.75 0.19
CA ALA A 63 -7.59 -9.61 1.58
C ALA A 63 -7.88 -8.16 2.04
N ILE A 64 -7.52 -7.15 1.24
CA ILE A 64 -7.72 -5.74 1.57
C ILE A 64 -9.14 -5.33 1.19
N LYS A 65 -10.02 -5.22 2.19
CA LYS A 65 -11.47 -4.97 2.04
C LYS A 65 -11.97 -3.98 3.10
N GLY A 66 -12.95 -3.16 2.74
CA GLY A 66 -13.52 -2.15 3.63
C GLY A 66 -12.49 -1.10 4.06
N ASN A 67 -12.44 -0.80 5.36
CA ASN A 67 -11.53 0.19 5.95
C ASN A 67 -10.13 -0.38 6.26
N HIS A 68 -9.74 -1.47 5.61
CA HIS A 68 -8.38 -2.01 5.68
C HIS A 68 -7.54 -1.39 4.57
N LEU A 69 -6.34 -0.96 4.92
CA LEU A 69 -5.32 -0.45 4.00
C LEU A 69 -3.99 -1.13 4.34
N ASP A 70 -3.19 -1.41 3.31
CA ASP A 70 -1.86 -1.98 3.47
C ASP A 70 -0.78 -1.01 3.02
N ILE A 71 0.18 -0.69 3.89
CA ILE A 71 1.29 0.21 3.57
C ILE A 71 2.46 -0.62 3.05
N TRP A 72 3.03 -0.21 1.93
CA TRP A 72 4.21 -0.86 1.35
C TRP A 72 5.49 -0.46 2.09
N PHE A 73 6.37 -1.44 2.30
CA PHE A 73 7.71 -1.31 2.87
C PHE A 73 8.77 -1.95 1.96
N PRO A 74 10.03 -1.48 2.01
CA PRO A 74 11.11 -2.01 1.17
C PRO A 74 11.56 -3.42 1.54
N SER A 75 11.28 -3.90 2.76
CA SER A 75 11.63 -5.25 3.18
C SER A 75 10.47 -5.95 3.90
N HIS A 76 10.50 -7.29 3.90
CA HIS A 76 9.52 -8.10 4.62
C HIS A 76 9.65 -7.93 6.14
N GLU A 77 10.87 -7.76 6.63
CA GLU A 77 11.15 -7.54 8.05
C GLU A 77 10.53 -6.22 8.55
N GLU A 78 10.72 -5.12 7.81
CA GLU A 78 10.11 -3.83 8.16
C GLU A 78 8.57 -3.88 8.12
N ALA A 79 8.01 -4.61 7.16
CA ALA A 79 6.56 -4.82 7.09
C ALA A 79 6.04 -5.60 8.32
N LEU A 80 6.78 -6.61 8.78
CA LEU A 80 6.44 -7.37 9.98
C LEU A 80 6.59 -6.54 11.26
N GLU A 81 7.67 -5.75 11.36
CA GLU A 81 7.92 -4.87 12.49
C GLU A 81 6.81 -3.82 12.63
N PHE A 82 6.35 -3.25 11.50
CA PHE A 82 5.21 -2.35 11.52
C PHE A 82 3.90 -3.07 11.90
N GLY A 83 3.69 -4.27 11.37
CA GLY A 83 2.54 -5.12 11.71
C GLY A 83 1.18 -4.52 11.34
N VAL A 84 0.16 -4.86 12.14
CA VAL A 84 -1.22 -4.38 11.98
C VAL A 84 -1.54 -3.36 13.05
N GLN A 85 -1.95 -2.16 12.65
CA GLN A 85 -2.26 -1.06 13.57
C GLN A 85 -3.54 -0.36 13.14
N LYS A 86 -4.28 0.16 14.13
CA LYS A 86 -5.39 1.08 13.87
C LYS A 86 -4.83 2.50 13.77
N LYS A 87 -5.01 3.15 12.62
CA LYS A 87 -4.57 4.53 12.35
C LYS A 87 -5.71 5.34 11.77
N VAL A 88 -5.65 6.66 11.96
CA VAL A 88 -6.55 7.60 11.27
C VAL A 88 -5.97 7.91 9.90
N VAL A 89 -6.83 7.92 8.88
CA VAL A 89 -6.47 8.20 7.50
C VAL A 89 -7.28 9.40 7.01
N TYR A 90 -6.61 10.35 6.38
CA TYR A 90 -7.21 11.56 5.84
C TYR A 90 -7.02 11.60 4.33
N PHE A 91 -8.07 11.96 3.59
CA PHE A 91 -7.92 12.29 2.17
C PHE A 91 -7.24 13.64 2.01
N ILE A 92 -6.33 13.74 1.05
CA ILE A 92 -5.74 15.02 0.66
C ILE A 92 -6.58 15.58 -0.48
N GLU A 93 -7.11 16.80 -0.31
CA GLU A 93 -7.78 17.50 -1.40
C GLU A 93 -6.81 17.71 -2.57
N GLN A 94 -7.26 17.34 -3.77
CA GLN A 94 -6.56 17.69 -4.99
C GLN A 94 -7.01 19.10 -5.37
N ARG A 95 -6.14 20.09 -5.14
CA ARG A 95 -6.30 21.43 -5.73
C ARG A 95 -6.15 21.36 -7.24
#